data_AF-A0A081PTX0-F1
#
_entry.id   AF-A0A081PTX0-F1
#
_cell.length_a   1.000
_cell.length_b   1.000
_cell.length_c   1.000
_cell.angle_alpha   90.00
_cell.angle_beta   90.00
_cell.angle_gamma   90.00
#
_symmetry.space_group_name_H-M   'P 1'
#
loop_
_entity.id
_entity.type
_entity.pdbx_description
1 polymer ?
#
loop_
_entity_poly.entity_id
_entity_poly.type
_entity_poly.pdbx_seq_one_letter_code
_entity_poly.pdbx_strand_id
1 'polypeptide(L)'
;MRVQIMNQFKRKSHEYKAIKRYWKLIQQDSHKLSDKRFYRPTFRMHLTNKEILDKLLSYSEDLKDHYHLYQLLLFHFQNKNPKKFFGLIEDNLKKIHPLF
;
A
#
# COMPACT_ATOMS: atom_id res chain seq x y z
N MET A 1 -6.19 7.02 5.69
CA MET A 1 -5.34 5.81 5.64
C MET A 1 -3.88 5.99 6.04
N ARG A 2 -2.97 6.56 5.22
CA ARG A 2 -1.50 6.47 5.48
C ARG A 2 -1.08 6.89 6.89
N VAL A 3 -1.60 8.03 7.36
CA VAL A 3 -1.27 8.56 8.69
C VAL A 3 -1.80 7.66 9.81
N GLN A 4 -2.98 7.06 9.65
CA GLN A 4 -3.55 6.13 10.63
C GLN A 4 -2.67 4.89 10.77
N ILE A 5 -2.27 4.27 9.66
CA ILE A 5 -1.36 3.11 9.66
C ILE A 5 0.00 3.51 10.26
N MET A 6 0.56 4.64 9.85
CA MET A 6 1.83 5.11 10.42
C MET A 6 1.77 5.39 11.93
N ASN A 7 0.63 5.85 12.44
CA ASN A 7 0.46 6.13 13.86
C ASN A 7 0.36 4.87 14.74
N GLN A 8 0.12 3.68 14.15
CA GLN A 8 0.20 2.41 14.87
C GLN A 8 1.65 2.09 15.29
N PHE A 9 2.65 2.64 14.61
CA PHE A 9 4.07 2.40 14.87
C PHE A 9 4.71 3.54 15.69
N LYS A 10 5.65 3.19 16.57
CA LYS A 10 6.47 4.19 17.28
C LYS A 10 7.28 5.02 16.28
N ARG A 11 7.31 6.35 16.40
CA ARG A 11 8.01 7.25 15.46
C ARG A 11 9.50 6.93 15.24
N LYS A 12 10.18 6.35 16.23
CA LYS A 12 11.61 5.99 16.14
C LYS A 12 11.84 4.60 15.54
N SER A 13 10.79 3.79 15.39
CA SER A 13 10.84 2.41 14.89
C SER A 13 11.36 2.33 13.45
N HIS A 14 11.84 1.14 13.07
CA HIS A 14 12.33 0.89 11.73
C HIS A 14 11.17 0.90 10.72
N GLU A 15 10.06 0.29 11.09
CA GLU A 15 8.80 0.16 10.36
C GLU A 15 8.23 1.52 10.02
N TYR A 16 8.11 2.42 11.00
CA TYR A 16 7.64 3.79 10.76
C TYR A 16 8.52 4.51 9.72
N LYS A 17 9.85 4.40 9.85
CA LYS A 17 10.79 5.05 8.93
C LYS A 17 10.73 4.44 7.53
N ALA A 18 10.58 3.12 7.42
CA ALA A 18 10.47 2.41 6.15
C ALA A 18 9.17 2.78 5.44
N ILE A 19 8.02 2.67 6.12
CA ILE A 19 6.70 3.04 5.56
C ILE A 19 6.70 4.53 5.18
N LYS A 20 7.22 5.41 6.04
CA LYS A 20 7.32 6.86 5.75
C LYS A 20 8.20 7.15 4.53
N ARG A 21 9.29 6.41 4.31
CA ARG A 21 10.20 6.65 3.18
C ARG A 21 9.61 6.13 1.87
N TYR A 22 8.99 4.96 1.90
CA TYR A 22 8.53 4.23 0.72
C TYR A 22 7.03 4.34 0.47
N TRP A 23 6.31 5.26 1.11
CA TRP A 23 4.87 5.41 0.93
C TRP A 23 4.41 5.55 -0.53
N LYS A 24 5.20 6.23 -1.37
CA LYS A 24 4.89 6.37 -2.80
C LYS A 24 4.90 5.03 -3.52
N LEU A 25 5.72 4.09 -3.06
CA LEU A 25 5.82 2.75 -3.63
C LEU A 25 4.56 1.92 -3.36
N ILE A 26 3.96 2.09 -2.19
CA ILE A 26 2.71 1.43 -1.80
C ILE A 26 1.54 1.92 -2.68
N GLN A 27 1.58 3.18 -3.12
CA GLN A 27 0.58 3.74 -4.02
C GLN A 27 0.94 3.60 -5.51
N GLN A 28 2.10 3.04 -5.83
CA GLN A 28 2.46 2.82 -7.22
C GLN A 28 1.66 1.64 -7.77
N ASP A 29 1.32 1.72 -9.04
CA ASP A 29 0.77 0.60 -9.80
C ASP A 29 1.77 -0.56 -9.80
N SER A 30 1.32 -1.71 -9.27
CA SER A 30 2.12 -2.92 -9.15
C SER A 30 2.71 -3.41 -10.48
N HIS A 31 2.00 -3.21 -11.59
CA HIS A 31 2.46 -3.59 -12.93
C HIS A 31 3.61 -2.72 -13.46
N LYS A 32 3.84 -1.55 -12.86
CA LYS A 32 4.87 -0.60 -13.26
C LYS A 32 6.07 -0.60 -12.30
N LEU A 33 6.15 -1.58 -11.40
CA LEU A 33 7.29 -1.69 -10.49
C LEU A 33 8.51 -2.17 -11.26
N SER A 34 9.61 -1.43 -11.14
CA SER A 34 10.87 -1.83 -11.76
C SER A 34 11.53 -2.97 -10.99
N ASP A 35 12.02 -3.96 -11.74
CA ASP A 35 12.83 -5.07 -11.22
C ASP A 35 14.32 -4.72 -11.04
N LYS A 36 14.71 -3.46 -11.30
CA LYS A 36 16.10 -3.03 -11.11
C LYS A 36 16.44 -2.94 -9.61
N ARG A 37 17.51 -3.63 -9.23
CA ARG A 37 18.05 -3.58 -7.86
C ARG A 37 18.92 -2.33 -7.66
N PHE A 38 18.71 -1.65 -6.54
CA PHE A 38 19.60 -0.59 -6.06
C PHE A 38 19.84 -0.73 -4.56
N TYR A 39 20.96 -0.21 -4.08
CA TYR A 39 21.24 -0.16 -2.65
C TYR A 39 20.17 0.68 -1.93
N ARG A 40 19.57 0.12 -0.88
CA ARG A 40 18.55 0.79 -0.06
C ARG A 40 19.09 1.02 1.34
N PRO A 41 19.46 2.27 1.71
CA PRO A 41 20.04 2.57 3.02
C PRO A 41 19.14 2.17 4.21
N THR A 42 17.82 2.21 4.03
CA THR A 42 16.88 1.77 5.06
C THR A 42 17.11 0.29 5.40
N PHE A 43 17.23 -0.57 4.40
CA PHE A 43 17.39 -2.02 4.59
C PHE A 43 18.85 -2.50 4.57
N ARG A 44 19.80 -1.60 4.27
CA ARG A 44 21.25 -1.86 4.17
C ARG A 44 21.61 -2.99 3.19
N MET A 45 20.84 -3.12 2.11
CA MET A 45 21.05 -4.13 1.07
C MET A 45 20.49 -3.67 -0.28
N HIS A 46 20.87 -4.35 -1.36
CA HIS A 46 20.33 -4.11 -2.69
C HIS A 46 18.98 -4.80 -2.85
N LEU A 47 17.92 -4.01 -3.08
CA LEU A 47 16.55 -4.54 -3.24
C LEU A 47 15.89 -3.99 -4.50
N THR A 48 14.96 -4.76 -5.05
CA THR A 48 13.99 -4.30 -6.04
C THR A 48 12.86 -3.54 -5.35
N ASN A 49 12.06 -2.83 -6.14
CA ASN A 49 10.87 -2.19 -5.64
C ASN A 49 9.83 -3.21 -5.12
N LYS A 50 9.73 -4.38 -5.77
CA LYS A 50 8.85 -5.47 -5.33
C LYS A 50 9.27 -6.04 -3.97
N GLU A 51 10.56 -6.34 -3.78
CA GLU A 51 11.08 -6.85 -2.51
C GLU A 51 10.89 -5.86 -1.35
N ILE A 52 11.03 -4.56 -1.61
CA ILE A 52 10.73 -3.52 -0.61
C ILE A 52 9.26 -3.53 -0.27
N LEU A 53 8.38 -3.57 -1.27
CA LEU A 53 6.95 -3.59 -1.06
C LEU A 53 6.54 -4.80 -0.22
N ASP A 54 7.01 -6.00 -0.57
CA ASP A 54 6.71 -7.23 0.19
C ASP A 54 7.13 -7.10 1.67
N LYS A 55 8.30 -6.52 1.96
CA LYS A 55 8.76 -6.23 3.32
C LYS A 55 7.89 -5.19 4.04
N LEU A 56 7.37 -4.19 3.32
CA LEU A 56 6.48 -3.19 3.92
C LEU A 56 5.13 -3.81 4.26
N LEU A 57 4.57 -4.62 3.37
CA LEU A 57 3.30 -5.30 3.57
C LEU A 57 3.39 -6.35 4.69
N SER A 58 4.58 -6.92 4.96
CA SER A 58 4.76 -7.82 6.10
C SER A 58 4.73 -7.14 7.47
N TYR A 59 4.75 -5.79 7.55
CA TYR A 59 4.73 -5.09 8.84
C TYR A 59 3.35 -4.97 9.47
N SER A 60 2.27 -5.10 8.69
CA SER A 60 0.90 -4.97 9.19
C SER A 60 -0.09 -5.58 8.21
N GLU A 61 -0.99 -6.43 8.71
CA GLU A 61 -2.07 -7.01 7.89
C GLU A 61 -3.02 -5.90 7.41
N ASP A 62 -3.32 -4.91 8.25
CA ASP A 62 -4.09 -3.73 7.83
C ASP A 62 -3.42 -3.08 6.61
N LEU A 63 -2.11 -2.81 6.66
CA LEU A 63 -1.41 -2.18 5.52
C LEU A 63 -1.52 -3.02 4.25
N LYS A 64 -1.45 -4.34 4.38
CA LYS A 64 -1.60 -5.29 3.29
C LYS A 64 -3.00 -5.28 2.71
N ASP A 65 -4.04 -5.31 3.53
CA ASP A 65 -5.43 -5.25 3.07
C ASP A 65 -5.73 -3.92 2.34
N HIS A 66 -5.27 -2.80 2.91
CA HIS A 66 -5.40 -1.49 2.30
C HIS A 66 -4.68 -1.40 0.95
N TYR A 67 -3.50 -2.00 0.85
CA TYR A 67 -2.76 -2.07 -0.40
C TYR A 67 -3.53 -2.85 -1.47
N HIS A 68 -4.06 -4.03 -1.14
CA HIS A 68 -4.82 -4.86 -2.08
C HIS A 68 -6.07 -4.14 -2.57
N LEU A 69 -6.82 -3.50 -1.67
CA LEU A 69 -7.99 -2.69 -2.04
C LEU A 69 -7.62 -1.56 -3.01
N TYR A 70 -6.53 -0.85 -2.72
CA TYR A 70 -6.06 0.23 -3.58
C TYR A 70 -5.66 -0.26 -4.98
N GLN A 71 -4.96 -1.40 -5.07
CA GLN A 71 -4.59 -1.98 -6.37
C GLN A 71 -5.82 -2.43 -7.17
N LEU A 72 -6.85 -2.99 -6.52
CA LEU A 72 -8.12 -3.33 -7.18
C LEU A 72 -8.83 -2.09 -7.74
N LEU A 73 -8.88 -1.01 -6.97
CA LEU A 73 -9.44 0.27 -7.42
C LEU A 73 -8.67 0.81 -8.63
N LEU A 74 -7.33 0.81 -8.58
CA LEU A 74 -6.49 1.20 -9.71
C LEU A 74 -6.76 0.34 -10.95
N PHE A 75 -6.87 -0.98 -10.78
CA PHE A 75 -7.15 -1.91 -11.86
C PHE A 75 -8.48 -1.60 -12.54
N HIS A 76 -9.57 -1.39 -11.78
CA HIS A 76 -10.87 -1.05 -12.37
C HIS A 76 -10.89 0.33 -13.03
N PHE A 77 -10.16 1.29 -12.47
CA PHE A 77 -10.00 2.61 -13.05
C PHE A 77 -9.30 2.55 -14.42
N GLN A 78 -8.18 1.82 -14.51
CA GLN A 78 -7.43 1.64 -15.76
C GLN A 78 -8.22 0.89 -16.83
N ASN A 79 -9.01 -0.12 -16.42
CA ASN A 79 -9.88 -0.88 -17.32
C ASN A 79 -11.20 -0.16 -17.67
N LYS A 80 -11.36 1.11 -17.25
CA LYS A 80 -12.57 1.92 -17.50
C LYS A 80 -13.86 1.19 -17.14
N ASN A 81 -13.86 0.49 -16.00
CA ASN A 81 -15.03 -0.24 -15.51
C ASN A 81 -15.66 0.50 -14.32
N PRO A 82 -16.49 1.54 -14.56
CA PRO A 82 -17.03 2.39 -13.51
C PRO A 82 -17.94 1.60 -12.56
N LYS A 83 -18.72 0.63 -13.07
CA LYS A 83 -19.63 -0.17 -12.25
C LYS A 83 -18.88 -0.94 -11.15
N LYS A 84 -17.80 -1.64 -11.51
CA LYS A 84 -16.98 -2.36 -10.53
C LYS A 84 -16.19 -1.42 -9.62
N PHE A 85 -15.72 -0.30 -10.14
CA PHE A 85 -14.99 0.71 -9.36
C PHE A 85 -15.88 1.31 -8.26
N PHE A 86 -17.06 1.82 -8.61
CA PHE A 86 -17.98 2.43 -7.65
C PHE A 86 -18.59 1.38 -6.70
N GLY A 87 -18.93 0.18 -7.19
CA GLY A 87 -19.40 -0.91 -6.33
C GLY A 87 -18.40 -1.26 -5.22
N LEU A 88 -17.10 -1.34 -5.55
CA LEU A 88 -16.06 -1.56 -4.53
C LEU A 88 -15.96 -0.41 -3.52
N ILE A 89 -16.16 0.84 -3.94
CA ILE A 89 -16.16 1.99 -3.02
C ILE A 89 -17.35 1.89 -2.06
N GLU A 90 -18.55 1.63 -2.59
CA GLU A 90 -19.78 1.49 -1.79
C GLU A 90 -19.67 0.35 -0.76
N ASP A 91 -19.16 -0.82 -1.17
CA ASP A 91 -18.99 -1.97 -0.28
C ASP A 91 -18.00 -1.68 0.86
N ASN A 92 -16.93 -0.92 0.58
CA ASN A 92 -15.97 -0.54 1.61
C ASN A 92 -16.50 0.57 2.53
N LEU A 93 -17.30 1.51 2.01
CA LEU A 93 -17.96 2.53 2.83
C LEU A 93 -18.92 1.90 3.84
N LYS A 94 -19.72 0.91 3.42
CA LYS A 94 -20.61 0.15 4.33
C LYS A 94 -19.85 -0.58 5.44
N LYS A 95 -18.64 -1.10 5.16
CA LYS A 95 -17.78 -1.76 6.16
C LYS A 95 -17.21 -0.78 7.18
N ILE A 96 -16.81 0.42 6.74
CA ILE A 96 -16.19 1.44 7.60
C ILE A 96 -17.24 2.19 8.43
N HIS A 97 -18.45 2.34 7.90
CA HIS A 97 -19.58 2.99 8.58
C HIS A 97 -20.79 2.05 8.60
N PRO A 98 -20.90 1.15 9.61
CA PRO A 98 -22.02 0.20 9.69
C PRO A 98 -23.38 0.82 10.05
N LEU A 99 -23.45 2.16 10.21
CA LEU A 99 -24.54 2.85 10.91
C LEU A 99 -25.38 3.79 10.03
N PHE A 100 -25.23 3.74 8.70
CA PHE A 100 -26.16 4.36 7.75
C PHE A 100 -26.44 3.41 6.57
#